data_AF-A0A1C5F2B2-F1
#
_entry.id   AF-A0A1C5F2B2-F1
#
_cell.length_a   1.000
_cell.length_b   1.000
_cell.length_c   1.000
_cell.angle_alpha   90.00
_cell.angle_beta   90.00
_cell.angle_gamma   90.00
#
_symmetry.space_group_name_H-M   'P 1'
#
loop_
_entity.id
_entity.type
_entity.pdbx_description
1 polymer ?
#
loop_
_entity_poly.entity_id
_entity_poly.type
_entity_poly.pdbx_seq_one_letter_code
_entity_poly.pdbx_strand_id
1 'polypeptide(L)' 'MPYGLPAAAVELFYEGDRPLRAEEVEDPFRRGILTIARAAGRAELPWPRRTPDTLRAANDD' A
#
# COMPACT_ATOMS: atom_id res chain seq x y z
N MET A 1 -7.83 -20.22 -5.11
CA MET A 1 -7.31 -18.92 -5.54
C MET A 1 -7.59 -17.90 -4.43
N PRO A 2 -6.66 -17.61 -3.50
CA PRO A 2 -6.94 -16.62 -2.48
C PRO A 2 -6.72 -15.20 -3.04
N TYR A 3 -7.73 -14.36 -2.86
CA TYR A 3 -7.77 -12.96 -3.23
C TYR A 3 -6.64 -12.23 -2.49
N GLY A 4 -5.64 -11.73 -3.23
CA GLY A 4 -4.67 -10.79 -2.66
C GLY A 4 -5.43 -9.54 -2.24
N LEU A 5 -5.41 -9.24 -0.94
CA LEU A 5 -5.78 -7.91 -0.43
C LEU A 5 -5.07 -6.86 -1.31
N PRO A 6 -5.70 -5.72 -1.63
CA PRO A 6 -5.01 -4.69 -2.41
C PRO A 6 -3.74 -4.35 -1.64
N ALA A 7 -2.61 -4.69 -2.26
CA ALA A 7 -1.29 -4.24 -1.87
C ALA A 7 -1.40 -2.81 -1.37
N ALA A 8 -1.05 -2.58 -0.10
CA ALA A 8 -0.89 -1.23 0.43
C ALA A 8 -0.06 -0.47 -0.62
N ALA A 9 -0.44 0.76 -0.99
CA ALA A 9 0.08 1.46 -2.18
C ALA A 9 1.64 1.45 -2.34
N VAL A 10 2.36 1.16 -1.26
CA VAL A 10 3.77 0.74 -1.20
C VAL A 10 4.18 -0.36 -2.19
N GLU A 11 3.33 -1.34 -2.48
CA GLU A 11 3.70 -2.51 -3.30
C GLU A 11 3.49 -2.28 -4.81
N LEU A 12 3.13 -1.09 -5.29
CA LEU A 12 2.89 -0.87 -6.73
C LEU A 12 4.11 -0.37 -7.53
N PHE A 13 5.25 -0.12 -6.88
CA PHE A 13 6.42 0.46 -7.56
C PHE A 13 7.58 -0.53 -7.58
N TYR A 14 7.89 -1.05 -8.77
CA TYR A 14 8.95 -2.03 -9.00
C TYR A 14 9.92 -1.57 -10.08
N GLU A 15 11.19 -1.92 -9.92
CA GLU A 15 12.19 -1.94 -10.99
C GLU A 15 12.61 -3.40 -11.20
N GLY A 16 12.11 -4.01 -12.27
CA GLY A 16 12.22 -5.46 -12.45
C GLY A 16 11.45 -6.19 -11.34
N ASP A 17 12.15 -6.97 -10.52
CA ASP A 17 11.56 -7.82 -9.47
C ASP A 17 11.77 -7.27 -8.05
N ARG A 18 12.29 -6.03 -7.92
CA ARG A 18 12.51 -5.39 -6.62
C ARG A 18 11.64 -4.14 -6.43
N PRO A 19 11.10 -3.92 -5.23
CA PRO A 19 10.39 -2.69 -4.93
C PRO A 19 11.35 -1.50 -4.99
N LEU A 20 10.95 -0.46 -5.72
CA LEU A 20 11.75 0.73 -5.96
C LEU A 20 11.65 1.70 -4.79
N ARG A 21 12.79 2.17 -4.25
CA ARG A 21 12.81 3.16 -3.17
C ARG A 21 12.93 4.59 -3.70
N ALA A 22 12.32 5.53 -3.01
CA ALA A 22 12.38 6.95 -3.37
C ALA A 22 13.81 7.51 -3.35
N GLU A 23 14.71 6.93 -2.55
CA GLU A 23 16.11 7.34 -2.47
C GLU A 23 16.95 6.93 -3.69
N GLU A 24 16.47 5.97 -4.48
CA GLU A 24 17.17 5.40 -5.64
C GLU A 24 16.78 6.08 -6.96
N VAL A 25 15.86 7.06 -6.91
CA VAL A 25 15.32 7.73 -8.09
C VAL A 25 15.87 9.14 -8.22
N GLU A 26 16.63 9.37 -9.28
CA GLU A 26 17.22 10.68 -9.60
C GLU A 26 16.18 11.66 -10.15
N ASP A 27 15.16 11.18 -10.84
CA ASP A 27 14.07 12.02 -11.34
C ASP A 27 13.23 12.58 -10.18
N PRO A 28 13.18 13.91 -9.99
CA PRO A 28 12.55 14.52 -8.82
C PRO A 28 11.03 14.29 -8.78
N PHE A 29 10.38 14.16 -9.94
CA PHE A 29 8.94 13.91 -10.02
C PHE A 29 8.59 12.48 -9.58
N ARG A 30 9.27 11.46 -10.13
CA ARG A 30 9.11 10.06 -9.72
C ARG A 30 9.46 9.85 -8.24
N ARG A 31 10.49 10.54 -7.74
CA ARG A 31 10.82 10.54 -6.31
C ARG A 31 9.68 11.08 -5.44
N GLY A 32 9.03 12.15 -5.89
CA GLY A 32 7.84 12.70 -5.23
C GLY A 32 6.69 11.70 -5.16
N ILE A 33 6.39 11.01 -6.27
CA ILE A 33 5.35 9.98 -6.33
C ILE A 33 5.61 8.84 -5.36
N LEU A 34 6.84 8.30 -5.33
CA LEU A 34 7.22 7.21 -4.41
C LEU A 34 7.09 7.63 -2.94
N THR A 35 7.43 8.88 -2.64
CA THR A 35 7.33 9.43 -1.27
C THR A 35 5.87 9.48 -0.81
N ILE A 36 4.97 9.98 -1.66
CA ILE A 36 3.53 10.07 -1.36
C ILE A 36 2.92 8.68 -1.21
N ALA A 37 3.18 7.78 -2.16
CA ALA A 37 2.66 6.41 -2.12
C ALA A 37 3.09 5.65 -0.85
N ARG A 38 4.34 5.85 -0.40
CA ARG A 38 4.85 5.25 0.84
C ARG A 38 4.18 5.83 2.09
N ALA A 39 3.91 7.14 2.09
CA ALA A 39 3.20 7.78 3.19
C ALA A 39 1.72 7.32 3.25
N ALA A 40 1.06 7.25 2.10
CA ALA A 40 -0.31 6.74 1.98
C ALA A 40 -0.40 5.29 2.45
N GLY A 41 0.45 4.40 1.95
CA GLY A 41 0.46 3.00 2.38
C GLY A 41 0.67 2.83 3.89
N ARG A 42 1.52 3.64 4.54
CA ARG A 42 1.68 3.62 6.01
C ARG A 42 0.44 4.11 6.75
N ALA A 43 -0.24 5.14 6.23
CA ALA A 43 -1.48 5.66 6.81
C ALA A 43 -2.65 4.70 6.61
N GLU A 44 -2.64 3.97 5.49
CA GLU A 44 -3.64 2.97 5.16
C GLU A 44 -3.46 1.70 5.97
N LEU A 45 -2.24 1.17 6.21
CA LEU A 45 -2.00 -0.08 6.95
C LEU A 45 -2.70 -0.25 8.32
N PRO A 46 -2.92 0.78 9.16
CA PRO A 46 -3.73 0.64 10.38
C PRO A 46 -5.24 0.54 10.13
N TRP A 47 -5.75 1.00 8.98
CA TRP A 47 -7.16 0.91 8.62
C TRP A 47 -7.67 -0.53 8.33
N PRO A 48 -7.00 -1.39 7.54
CA PRO A 48 -7.43 -2.76 7.27
C PRO A 48 -7.22 -3.70 8.45
N ARG A 49 -6.60 -3.26 9.56
CA ARG A 49 -6.58 -4.05 10.82
C ARG A 49 -7.80 -3.79 11.72
N ARG A 50 -8.46 -2.64 11.56
CA ARG A 50 -9.64 -2.27 12.35
C ARG A 50 -10.97 -2.62 11.67
N THR A 51 -10.95 -2.75 10.35
CA THR A 51 -12.15 -2.89 9.53
C THR A 51 -12.70 -4.33 9.36
N PRO A 52 -11.90 -5.41 9.40
CA PRO A 52 -12.42 -6.77 9.19
C PRO A 52 -13.41 -7.21 10.25
N ASP A 53 -13.16 -6.88 11.52
CA ASP A 53 -14.06 -7.22 12.63
C ASP A 53 -15.40 -6.49 12.49
N THR A 54 -15.36 -5.22 12.09
CA THR A 54 -16.55 -4.40 11.84
C THR A 54 -17.38 -4.92 10.66
N LEU A 55 -16.74 -5.32 9.56
CA LEU A 55 -17.43 -5.88 8.38
C LEU A 55 -17.94 -7.31 8.61
N ARG A 56 -17.30 -8.08 9.50
CA ARG A 56 -17.76 -9.41 9.88
C ARG A 56 -18.97 -9.34 10.80
N ALA A 57 -18.92 -8.49 11.82
CA ALA A 57 -20.05 -8.24 12.72
C ALA A 57 -21.30 -7.72 11.98
N ALA A 58 -21.13 -6.97 10.90
CA ALA A 58 -22.24 -6.47 10.08
C ALA A 58 -22.84 -7.51 9.09
N ASN A 59 -22.15 -8.63 8.86
CA ASN A 59 -22.63 -9.73 8.01
C ASN A 59 -23.19 -10.92 8.82
N ASP A 60 -22.95 -10.92 10.14
CA ASP A 60 -23.43 -11.95 11.08
C ASP A 60 -24.77 -11.54 11.76
N ASP A 61 -25.35 -10.39 11.40
CA ASP A 61 -26.71 -9.89 11.77
C ASP A 61 -27.68 -10.04 10.58
#